data_AF-A0A354ZCE6-F1
#
_entry.id   AF-A0A354ZCE6-F1
#
_cell.length_a   1.000
_cell.length_b   1.000
_cell.length_c   1.000
_cell.angle_alpha   90.00
_cell.angle_beta   90.00
_cell.angle_gamma   90.00
#
_symmetry.space_group_name_H-M   'P 1'
#
loop_
_entity.id
_entity.type
_entity.pdbx_description
1 polymer ?
#
loop_
_entity_poly.entity_id
_entity_poly.type
_entity_poly.pdbx_seq_one_letter_code
_entity_poly.pdbx_strand_id
1 'polypeptide(L)' 'ELLGRLDDPGVDTFDGYRKTVGDGWYMVLPDARHPSFTIYAEGPTKLAAEKIMEEARRELASQID' A
#
# COMPACT_ATOMS: atom_id res chain seq x y z
N GLU A 1 -9.75 -7.28 -8.33
CA GLU A 1 -8.67 -6.80 -9.21
C GLU A 1 -8.11 -5.47 -8.70
N LEU A 2 -6.82 -5.45 -8.34
CA LEU A 2 -6.11 -4.24 -7.90
C LEU A 2 -6.11 -3.13 -8.99
N LEU A 3 -6.33 -3.52 -10.24
CA LEU A 3 -6.43 -2.65 -11.42
C LEU A 3 -7.77 -1.90 -11.53
N GLY A 4 -8.79 -2.27 -10.76
CA GLY A 4 -10.12 -1.63 -10.81
C GLY A 4 -10.28 -0.38 -9.94
N ARG A 5 -9.21 0.05 -9.25
CA ARG A 5 -9.22 1.19 -8.31
C ARG A 5 -8.55 2.45 -8.85
N LEU A 6 -8.29 2.51 -10.16
CA LEU A 6 -7.66 3.64 -10.85
C LEU A 6 -8.44 4.96 -10.75
N ASP A 7 -9.73 4.89 -10.43
CA ASP A 7 -10.61 6.07 -10.32
C ASP A 7 -10.69 6.66 -8.90
N ASP A 8 -9.97 6.10 -7.91
CA ASP A 8 -9.93 6.66 -6.55
C ASP A 8 -8.91 7.82 -6.49
N PRO A 9 -9.34 9.07 -6.23
CA PRO A 9 -8.46 10.23 -6.20
C PRO A 9 -7.40 10.18 -5.07
N GLY A 10 -7.50 9.24 -4.14
CA GLY A 10 -6.48 8.97 -3.12
C GLY A 10 -5.38 7.99 -3.54
N VAL A 11 -5.44 7.47 -4.77
CA VAL A 11 -4.55 6.43 -5.28
C VAL A 11 -3.68 6.98 -6.41
N ASP A 12 -2.37 7.06 -6.18
CA ASP A 12 -1.39 7.30 -7.25
C ASP A 12 -0.92 5.95 -7.80
N THR A 13 -1.10 5.73 -9.11
CA THR A 13 -0.71 4.51 -9.82
C THR A 13 0.44 4.71 -10.81
N PHE A 14 1.09 5.87 -10.81
CA PHE A 14 2.15 6.17 -11.77
C PHE A 14 3.43 5.35 -11.49
N ASP A 15 3.62 4.87 -10.26
CA ASP A 15 4.72 3.98 -9.85
C ASP A 15 4.33 3.19 -8.58
N GLY A 16 3.55 2.12 -8.74
CA GLY A 16 2.99 1.34 -7.62
C GLY A 16 1.62 1.83 -7.15
N TYR A 17 1.12 1.27 -6.04
CA TYR A 17 -0.13 1.69 -5.41
C TYR A 17 0.18 2.43 -4.12
N ARG A 18 -0.02 3.75 -4.09
CA ARG A 18 0.08 4.54 -2.86
C ARG A 18 -1.30 4.90 -2.33
N LYS A 19 -1.51 4.76 -1.02
CA LYS A 19 -2.74 5.15 -0.33
C LYS A 19 -2.42 5.93 0.94
N THR A 20 -3.17 7.01 1.17
CA THR A 20 -3.12 7.78 2.41
C THR A 20 -4.01 7.13 3.48
N VAL A 21 -3.51 7.05 4.72
CA VAL A 21 -4.23 6.50 5.89
C VAL A 21 -4.02 7.43 7.09
N GLY A 22 -5.05 8.20 7.45
CA GLY A 22 -4.95 9.24 8.48
C GLY A 22 -3.85 10.27 8.15
N ASP A 23 -2.92 10.47 9.07
CA ASP A 23 -1.75 11.37 8.91
C ASP A 23 -0.52 10.67 8.30
N GLY A 24 -0.69 9.50 7.71
CA GLY A 24 0.37 8.69 7.12
C GLY A 24 -0.02 8.10 5.77
N TRP A 25 0.84 7.23 5.24
CA TRP A 25 0.60 6.58 3.95
C TRP A 25 1.28 5.22 3.89
N TYR A 26 0.82 4.37 2.98
CA TYR A 26 1.58 3.21 2.53
C TYR A 26 1.64 3.15 1.01
N MET A 27 2.68 2.48 0.51
CA MET A 27 2.91 2.28 -0.91
C MET A 27 3.29 0.83 -1.17
N VAL A 28 2.72 0.27 -2.23
CA VAL A 28 2.95 -1.11 -2.67
C VAL A 28 3.61 -1.04 -4.03
N LEU A 29 4.83 -1.55 -4.12
CA LEU A 29 5.61 -1.60 -5.35
C LEU A 29 5.81 -3.06 -5.78
N PRO A 30 5.53 -3.42 -7.04
CA PRO A 30 5.95 -4.71 -7.56
C PRO A 30 7.48 -4.77 -7.67
N ASP A 31 8.08 -5.89 -7.28
CA ASP A 31 9.49 -6.15 -7.57
C ASP A 31 9.61 -6.54 -9.06
N ALA A 32 10.44 -5.83 -9.82
CA ALA A 32 10.63 -6.09 -11.25
C ALA A 32 11.38 -7.40 -11.55
N ARG A 33 12.05 -8.00 -10.57
CA ARG A 33 12.90 -9.19 -10.70
C ARG A 33 12.31 -10.43 -10.04
N HIS A 34 11.45 -10.25 -9.04
CA HIS A 34 10.84 -11.34 -8.29
C HIS A 34 9.32 -11.20 -8.28
N PRO A 35 8.55 -12.30 -8.27
CA PRO A 35 7.09 -12.26 -8.14
C PRO A 35 6.68 -11.93 -6.69
N SER A 36 7.04 -10.75 -6.22
CA SER A 36 6.75 -10.25 -4.88
C SER A 36 6.42 -8.77 -4.91
N PHE A 37 5.67 -8.33 -3.89
CA PHE A 37 5.39 -6.92 -3.66
C PHE A 37 6.17 -6.43 -2.44
N THR A 38 6.74 -5.24 -2.55
CA THR A 38 7.34 -4.51 -1.43
C THR A 38 6.35 -3.49 -0.91
N ILE A 39 6.16 -3.45 0.42
CA ILE A 39 5.29 -2.49 1.08
C ILE A 39 6.17 -1.51 1.85
N TYR A 40 5.94 -0.22 1.64
CA TYR A 40 6.48 0.89 2.42
C TYR A 40 5.35 1.50 3.22
N ALA A 41 5.63 1.92 4.46
CA ALA A 41 4.67 2.63 5.29
C ALA A 41 5.38 3.76 6.04
N GLU A 42 4.72 4.90 6.12
CA GLU A 42 5.18 6.08 6.83
C GLU A 42 4.05 6.62 7.68
N GLY A 43 4.42 7.11 8.86
CA GLY A 43 3.51 7.79 9.77
C GLY A 43 4.27 8.71 10.70
N PRO A 44 3.56 9.53 11.49
CA PRO A 44 4.17 10.54 12.35
C PRO A 44 5.05 9.96 13.47
N THR A 45 4.91 8.66 13.75
CA THR A 45 5.75 7.92 14.69
C THR A 45 6.03 6.52 14.15
N LYS A 46 7.08 5.87 14.65
CA LYS A 46 7.38 4.47 14.32
C LYS A 46 6.19 3.54 14.57
N LEU A 47 5.50 3.69 15.71
CA LEU A 47 4.32 2.89 16.04
C LEU A 47 3.17 3.13 15.06
N ALA A 48 2.99 4.37 14.60
CA ALA A 48 1.98 4.67 13.58
C ALA A 48 2.33 4.01 12.24
N ALA A 49 3.58 4.09 11.80
CA ALA A 49 4.05 3.44 10.58
C ALA A 49 3.89 1.91 10.64
N GLU A 50 4.17 1.28 11.78
CA GLU A 50 3.98 -0.17 11.99
C GLU A 50 2.49 -0.56 11.92
N LYS A 51 1.59 0.24 12.49
CA LYS A 51 0.14 0.01 12.37
C LYS A 51 -0.36 0.13 10.93
N ILE A 52 0.12 1.14 10.21
CA ILE A 52 -0.20 1.34 8.79
C ILE A 52 0.32 0.15 7.95
N MET A 53 1.52 -0.34 8.26
CA MET A 53 2.09 -1.52 7.61
C MET A 53 1.23 -2.78 7.82
N GLU A 54 0.77 -3.02 9.05
CA GLU A 54 -0.13 -4.13 9.38
C GLU A 54 -1.48 -4.02 8.64
N GLU A 55 -2.05 -2.82 8.56
CA GLU A 55 -3.29 -2.57 7.82
C GLU A 55 -3.11 -2.86 6.33
N ALA A 56 -2.03 -2.35 5.72
CA ALA A 56 -1.70 -2.60 4.32
C ALA A 56 -1.56 -4.11 4.01
N ARG A 57 -0.89 -4.86 4.90
CA ARG A 57 -0.76 -6.32 4.76
C ARG A 57 -2.10 -7.04 4.77
N ARG A 58 -3.00 -6.65 5.68
CA ARG A 58 -4.35 -7.24 5.78
C ARG A 58 -5.19 -6.94 4.53
N GLU A 59 -5.15 -5.69 4.07
CA GLU A 59 -5.89 -5.28 2.87
C GLU A 59 -5.40 -6.05 1.63
N LEU A 60 -4.09 -6.19 1.45
CA LEU A 60 -3.53 -6.94 0.32
C LEU A 60 -3.84 -8.42 0.40
N ALA A 61 -3.73 -9.03 1.59
CA ALA A 61 -4.07 -10.45 1.78
C ALA A 61 -5.52 -10.75 1.37
N SER A 62 -6.46 -9.85 1.68
CA SER A 62 -7.87 -10.01 1.30
C SER A 62 -8.17 -9.93 -0.20
N GLN A 63 -7.18 -9.53 -1.02
CA GLN A 63 -7.32 -9.40 -2.47
C GLN A 63 -6.62 -10.52 -3.27
N ILE A 64 -5.91 -11.42 -2.58
CA ILE A 64 -5.11 -12.50 -3.19
C ILE A 64 -5.80 -13.87 -3.06
N ASP A 65 -6.96 -13.95 -2.38
CA ASP A 65 -7.85 -15.13 -2.37
C ASP A 65 -8.72 -15.24 -3.63
#